data_AF-C6XZW0-F1
#
_entry.id   AF-C6XZW0-F1
#
_cell.length_a   1.000
_cell.length_b   1.000
_cell.length_c   1.000
_cell.angle_alpha   90.00
_cell.angle_beta   90.00
_cell.angle_gamma   90.00
#
_symmetry.space_group_name_H-M   'P 1'
#
loop_
_entity.id
_entity.type
_entity.pdbx_description
1 polymer ?
#
loop_
_entity_poly.entity_id
_entity_poly.type
_entity_poly.pdbx_seq_one_letter_code
_entity_poly.pdbx_strand_id
1 'polypeptide(L)'
;MFLIDREGINKLSGLFLQLIKQNLQPEAFQWLQDKAKLVVSEDKSVQLHLCFAHLPRIASKTPVTFTTLETQEIVKLLPGYGLENWTIDRLCRVWLLMQLPSDDKETYLKKINGLFAAAEMNEQVALYSALPLYFYPEEWIGRCEEGIRSNIGIVLEAIMYHNPYPAGFLSQQAWNQLVLKAFFTEKNVKLIVGLQTRMNEALAFTLQDYVQERLAAHRTVAPEIYELIELMNQKI
;
A
#
# COMPACT_ATOMS: atom_id res chain seq x y z
N MET A 1 6.06 -8.78 13.97
CA MET A 1 4.71 -8.43 14.49
C MET A 1 3.82 -8.35 13.27
N PHE A 2 2.77 -9.17 13.17
CA PHE A 2 1.87 -9.13 12.02
C PHE A 2 0.89 -7.96 12.17
N LEU A 3 0.61 -7.22 11.08
CA LEU A 3 -0.44 -6.20 11.06
C LEU A 3 -1.85 -6.80 11.01
N ILE A 4 -1.94 -8.01 10.46
CA ILE A 4 -3.14 -8.83 10.36
C ILE A 4 -2.71 -10.30 10.33
N ASP A 5 -3.46 -11.17 11.01
CA ASP A 5 -3.18 -12.61 11.02
C ASP A 5 -3.78 -13.33 9.80
N ARG A 6 -3.48 -14.63 9.63
CA ARG A 6 -3.95 -15.41 8.48
C ARG A 6 -5.48 -15.49 8.39
N GLU A 7 -6.17 -15.53 9.54
CA GLU A 7 -7.63 -15.54 9.58
C GLU A 7 -8.20 -14.19 9.13
N GLY A 8 -7.61 -13.09 9.58
CA GLY A 8 -7.95 -11.73 9.17
C GLY A 8 -7.72 -11.52 7.68
N ILE A 9 -6.60 -12.00 7.12
CA ILE A 9 -6.34 -11.95 5.67
C ILE A 9 -7.43 -12.69 4.90
N ASN A 10 -7.86 -13.86 5.37
CA ASN A 10 -8.94 -14.63 4.74
C ASN A 10 -10.29 -13.90 4.79
N LYS A 11 -10.63 -13.29 5.94
CA LYS A 11 -11.83 -12.48 6.10
C LYS A 11 -11.81 -11.26 5.18
N LEU A 12 -10.69 -10.56 5.12
CA LEU A 12 -10.51 -9.38 4.26
C LEU A 12 -10.54 -9.76 2.77
N SER A 13 -9.95 -10.90 2.40
CA SER A 13 -10.03 -11.47 1.05
C SER A 13 -11.50 -11.75 0.64
N GLY A 14 -12.30 -12.28 1.56
CA GLY A 14 -13.73 -12.49 1.37
C GLY A 14 -14.49 -11.18 1.16
N LEU A 15 -14.21 -10.16 1.97
CA LEU A 15 -14.80 -8.83 1.84
C LEU A 15 -14.41 -8.18 0.50
N PHE A 16 -13.15 -8.29 0.09
CA PHE A 16 -12.68 -7.76 -1.19
C PHE A 16 -13.35 -8.44 -2.37
N LEU A 17 -13.56 -9.76 -2.29
CA LEU A 17 -14.30 -10.47 -3.33
C LEU A 17 -15.76 -9.99 -3.43
N GLN A 18 -16.41 -9.71 -2.31
CA GLN A 18 -17.76 -9.15 -2.28
C GLN A 18 -17.79 -7.76 -2.92
N LEU A 19 -16.88 -6.87 -2.54
CA LEU A 19 -16.74 -5.54 -3.15
C LEU A 19 -16.48 -5.62 -4.65
N ILE A 20 -15.62 -6.53 -5.10
CA ILE A 20 -15.36 -6.74 -6.51
C ILE A 20 -16.64 -7.18 -7.23
N LYS A 21 -17.40 -8.13 -6.66
CA LYS A 21 -18.67 -8.59 -7.24
C LYS A 21 -19.69 -7.46 -7.40
N GLN A 22 -19.73 -6.51 -6.46
CA GLN A 22 -20.65 -5.37 -6.51
C GLN A 22 -20.26 -4.35 -7.59
N ASN A 23 -18.95 -4.20 -7.86
CA ASN A 23 -18.41 -3.13 -8.70
C ASN A 23 -18.04 -3.56 -10.12
N LEU A 24 -18.23 -4.83 -10.45
CA LEU A 24 -17.70 -5.43 -11.67
C LEU A 24 -18.81 -6.20 -12.40
N GLN A 25 -18.78 -6.18 -13.73
CA GLN A 25 -19.78 -6.87 -14.54
C GLN A 25 -19.69 -8.40 -14.35
N PRO A 26 -20.81 -9.15 -14.41
CA PRO A 26 -20.82 -10.59 -14.13
C PRO A 26 -19.80 -11.41 -14.92
N GLU A 27 -19.60 -11.10 -16.20
CA GLU A 27 -18.65 -11.79 -17.08
C GLU A 27 -17.21 -11.54 -16.65
N ALA A 28 -16.88 -10.30 -16.32
CA ALA A 28 -15.58 -9.92 -15.82
C ALA A 28 -15.30 -10.55 -14.44
N PHE A 29 -16.34 -10.71 -13.62
CA PHE A 29 -16.24 -11.29 -12.28
C PHE A 29 -15.94 -12.78 -12.38
N GLN A 30 -16.70 -13.47 -13.24
CA GLN A 30 -16.46 -14.87 -13.56
C GLN A 30 -15.05 -15.08 -14.13
N TRP A 31 -14.61 -14.21 -15.05
CA TRP A 31 -13.25 -14.26 -15.58
C TRP A 31 -12.18 -14.16 -14.49
N LEU A 32 -12.33 -13.23 -13.54
CA LEU A 32 -11.39 -13.07 -12.44
C LEU A 32 -11.34 -14.33 -11.56
N GLN A 33 -12.50 -14.90 -11.21
CA GLN A 33 -12.55 -16.11 -10.40
C GLN A 33 -11.90 -17.31 -11.09
N ASP A 34 -12.10 -17.49 -12.39
CA ASP A 34 -11.50 -18.58 -13.13
C ASP A 34 -9.98 -18.39 -13.29
N LYS A 35 -9.53 -17.14 -13.48
CA LYS A 35 -8.10 -16.82 -13.51
C LYS A 35 -7.43 -17.02 -12.16
N ALA A 36 -8.09 -16.68 -11.05
CA ALA A 36 -7.56 -16.95 -9.71
C ALA A 36 -7.27 -18.44 -9.49
N LYS A 37 -8.17 -19.34 -9.92
CA LYS A 37 -7.93 -20.80 -9.84
C LYS A 37 -6.67 -21.23 -10.59
N LEU A 38 -6.44 -20.67 -11.79
CA LEU A 38 -5.23 -20.96 -12.59
C LEU A 38 -3.96 -20.40 -11.93
N VAL A 39 -4.02 -19.21 -11.35
CA VAL A 39 -2.89 -18.59 -10.64
C VAL A 39 -2.50 -19.39 -9.40
N VAL A 40 -3.48 -19.94 -8.69
CA VAL A 40 -3.26 -20.79 -7.51
C VAL A 40 -2.62 -22.12 -7.88
N SER A 41 -3.05 -22.75 -8.98
CA SER A 41 -2.57 -24.08 -9.38
C SER A 41 -1.29 -24.10 -10.21
N GLU A 42 -0.86 -22.94 -10.74
CA GLU A 42 0.35 -22.84 -11.54
C GLU A 42 1.61 -22.76 -10.66
N ASP A 43 2.63 -23.60 -10.93
CA ASP A 43 3.94 -23.48 -10.26
C ASP A 43 4.76 -22.28 -10.76
N LYS A 44 4.65 -21.98 -12.06
CA LYS A 44 5.25 -20.81 -12.71
C LYS A 44 4.43 -19.54 -12.39
N SER A 45 4.88 -18.39 -12.91
CA SER A 45 4.22 -17.09 -12.72
C SER A 45 3.47 -16.60 -13.96
N VAL A 46 3.38 -17.38 -15.03
CA VAL A 46 2.92 -16.87 -16.34
C VAL A 46 1.46 -16.41 -16.29
N GLN A 47 0.57 -17.20 -15.67
CA GLN A 47 -0.82 -16.80 -15.50
C GLN A 47 -0.94 -15.57 -14.63
N LEU A 48 -0.15 -15.47 -13.56
CA LEU A 48 -0.14 -14.31 -12.68
C LEU A 48 0.19 -13.04 -13.46
N HIS A 49 1.31 -13.02 -14.19
CA HIS A 49 1.73 -11.87 -15.01
C HIS A 49 0.68 -11.50 -16.08
N LEU A 50 0.17 -12.49 -16.83
CA LEU A 50 -0.83 -12.24 -17.87
C LEU A 50 -2.14 -11.68 -17.30
N CYS A 51 -2.59 -12.21 -16.16
CA CYS A 51 -3.82 -11.73 -15.53
C CYS A 51 -3.63 -10.30 -15.01
N PHE A 52 -2.49 -10.01 -14.37
CA PHE A 52 -2.16 -8.68 -13.86
C PHE A 52 -2.18 -7.62 -14.96
N ALA A 53 -1.62 -7.94 -16.13
CA ALA A 53 -1.59 -7.06 -17.30
C ALA A 53 -2.96 -6.88 -17.97
N HIS A 54 -3.79 -7.93 -18.00
CA HIS A 54 -5.12 -7.86 -18.63
C HIS A 54 -6.17 -7.17 -17.77
N LEU A 55 -5.99 -7.11 -16.44
CA LEU A 55 -7.01 -6.64 -15.51
C LEU A 55 -7.61 -5.26 -15.82
N PRO A 56 -6.83 -4.22 -16.20
CA PRO A 56 -7.41 -2.93 -16.57
C PRO A 56 -8.40 -3.00 -17.75
N ARG A 57 -8.19 -3.91 -18.70
CA ARG A 57 -9.08 -4.10 -19.85
C ARG A 57 -10.35 -4.87 -19.47
N ILE A 58 -10.26 -5.77 -18.50
CA ILE A 58 -11.38 -6.61 -18.05
C ILE A 58 -12.24 -5.88 -17.01
N ALA A 59 -11.61 -5.25 -16.03
CA ALA A 59 -12.28 -4.60 -14.89
C ALA A 59 -12.62 -3.12 -15.14
N SER A 60 -11.97 -2.48 -16.11
CA SER A 60 -11.92 -1.01 -16.27
C SER A 60 -11.21 -0.30 -15.10
N LYS A 61 -10.99 1.01 -15.22
CA LYS A 61 -10.34 1.84 -14.20
C LYS A 61 -11.32 2.76 -13.47
N THR A 62 -12.56 2.31 -13.26
CA THR A 62 -13.56 3.08 -12.52
C THR A 62 -13.30 3.06 -11.01
N PRO A 63 -13.63 4.14 -10.27
CA PRO A 63 -13.55 4.13 -8.82
C PRO A 63 -14.36 3.00 -8.18
N VAL A 64 -13.82 2.39 -7.13
CA VAL A 64 -14.56 1.41 -6.32
C VAL A 64 -15.60 2.15 -5.47
N THR A 65 -16.84 1.69 -5.51
CA THR A 65 -17.91 2.13 -4.62
C THR A 65 -18.01 1.16 -3.45
N PHE A 66 -17.96 1.69 -2.23
CA PHE A 66 -18.14 0.93 -1.00
C PHE A 66 -18.84 1.81 0.05
N THR A 67 -19.52 1.15 0.99
CA THR A 67 -20.31 1.77 2.04
C THR A 67 -19.46 2.08 3.27
N THR A 68 -19.97 2.97 4.14
CA THR A 68 -19.34 3.26 5.44
C THR A 68 -19.18 1.99 6.29
N LEU A 69 -20.11 1.04 6.19
CA LEU A 69 -20.01 -0.22 6.93
C LEU A 69 -18.84 -1.07 6.45
N GLU A 70 -18.66 -1.21 5.13
CA GLU A 70 -17.53 -1.95 4.53
C GLU A 70 -16.19 -1.28 4.90
N THR A 71 -16.12 0.05 4.93
CA THR A 71 -14.94 0.77 5.46
C THR A 71 -14.65 0.41 6.91
N GLN A 72 -15.67 0.37 7.77
CA GLN A 72 -15.52 0.02 9.18
C GLN A 72 -15.05 -1.43 9.36
N GLU A 73 -15.54 -2.35 8.52
CA GLU A 73 -15.10 -3.76 8.54
C GLU A 73 -13.63 -3.91 8.12
N ILE A 74 -13.19 -3.18 7.09
CA ILE A 74 -11.77 -3.15 6.68
C ILE A 74 -10.91 -2.63 7.83
N VAL A 75 -11.25 -1.47 8.41
CA VAL A 75 -10.48 -0.85 9.50
C VAL A 75 -10.45 -1.73 10.75
N LYS A 76 -11.54 -2.47 11.02
CA LYS A 76 -11.59 -3.42 12.14
C LYS A 76 -10.62 -4.59 11.95
N LEU A 77 -10.45 -5.07 10.71
CA LEU A 77 -9.55 -6.18 10.39
C LEU A 77 -8.10 -5.72 10.25
N LEU A 78 -7.88 -4.54 9.68
CA LEU A 78 -6.56 -3.96 9.43
C LEU A 78 -6.59 -2.44 9.67
N PRO A 79 -6.34 -1.98 10.90
CA PRO A 79 -6.38 -0.57 11.25
C PRO A 79 -5.45 0.29 10.40
N GLY A 80 -5.98 1.42 9.90
CA GLY A 80 -5.26 2.37 9.06
C GLY A 80 -5.18 1.98 7.58
N TYR A 81 -5.62 0.78 7.21
CA TYR A 81 -5.72 0.40 5.79
C TYR A 81 -7.04 0.86 5.18
N GLY A 82 -7.00 1.33 3.94
CA GLY A 82 -8.15 1.90 3.26
C GLY A 82 -8.09 1.81 1.74
N LEU A 83 -9.26 1.92 1.11
CA LEU A 83 -9.47 1.78 -0.33
C LEU A 83 -9.82 3.13 -1.00
N GLU A 84 -9.59 4.24 -0.30
CA GLU A 84 -9.93 5.57 -0.77
C GLU A 84 -9.22 5.87 -2.10
N ASN A 85 -10.00 6.30 -3.10
CA ASN A 85 -9.54 6.59 -4.46
C ASN A 85 -8.97 5.37 -5.23
N TRP A 86 -9.26 4.15 -4.78
CA TRP A 86 -8.90 2.97 -5.55
C TRP A 86 -9.81 2.79 -6.75
N THR A 87 -9.23 2.27 -7.83
CA THR A 87 -9.96 1.78 -8.99
C THR A 87 -10.23 0.28 -8.86
N ILE A 88 -11.26 -0.19 -9.56
CA ILE A 88 -11.67 -1.59 -9.49
C ILE A 88 -10.60 -2.56 -10.04
N ASP A 89 -9.82 -2.17 -11.04
CA ASP A 89 -8.68 -2.98 -11.50
C ASP A 89 -7.58 -3.12 -10.44
N ARG A 90 -7.31 -2.05 -9.66
CA ARG A 90 -6.36 -2.11 -8.53
C ARG A 90 -6.89 -3.07 -7.45
N LEU A 91 -8.17 -2.98 -7.09
CA LEU A 91 -8.77 -3.89 -6.11
C LEU A 91 -8.70 -5.35 -6.58
N CYS A 92 -9.01 -5.62 -7.85
CA CYS A 92 -8.90 -6.97 -8.42
C CYS A 92 -7.46 -7.49 -8.41
N ARG A 93 -6.48 -6.64 -8.75
CA ARG A 93 -5.04 -6.98 -8.70
C ARG A 93 -4.62 -7.34 -7.28
N VAL A 94 -4.99 -6.52 -6.30
CA VAL A 94 -4.68 -6.76 -4.88
C VAL A 94 -5.35 -8.04 -4.39
N TRP A 95 -6.63 -8.25 -4.70
CA TRP A 95 -7.32 -9.49 -4.35
C TRP A 95 -6.68 -10.74 -4.98
N LEU A 96 -6.23 -10.65 -6.24
CA LEU A 96 -5.52 -11.74 -6.92
C LEU A 96 -4.21 -12.10 -6.22
N LEU A 97 -3.47 -11.11 -5.72
CA LEU A 97 -2.24 -11.33 -4.93
C LEU A 97 -2.53 -12.05 -3.61
N MET A 98 -3.68 -11.78 -2.98
CA MET A 98 -4.12 -12.46 -1.74
C MET A 98 -4.44 -13.95 -1.96
N GLN A 99 -4.64 -14.38 -3.21
CA GLN A 99 -4.91 -15.79 -3.52
C GLN A 99 -3.63 -16.62 -3.62
N LEU A 100 -2.44 -16.00 -3.69
CA LEU A 100 -1.19 -16.71 -3.90
C LEU A 100 -0.90 -17.66 -2.72
N PRO A 101 -0.64 -18.96 -2.98
CA PRO A 101 -0.27 -19.91 -1.94
C PRO A 101 0.98 -19.46 -1.20
N SER A 102 0.90 -19.41 0.13
CA SER A 102 1.99 -18.94 1.01
C SER A 102 2.62 -20.05 1.82
N ASP A 103 2.35 -21.31 1.51
CA ASP A 103 2.91 -22.45 2.27
C ASP A 103 4.40 -22.66 1.96
N ASP A 104 4.83 -22.33 0.74
CA ASP A 104 6.25 -22.29 0.35
C ASP A 104 6.75 -20.84 0.24
N LYS A 105 7.58 -20.43 1.20
CA LYS A 105 8.10 -19.06 1.29
C LYS A 105 8.87 -18.65 0.04
N GLU A 106 9.79 -19.49 -0.44
CA GLU A 106 10.67 -19.13 -1.55
C GLU A 106 9.88 -18.90 -2.84
N THR A 107 8.94 -19.78 -3.13
CA THR A 107 8.04 -19.69 -4.29
C THR A 107 7.14 -18.46 -4.19
N TYR A 108 6.56 -18.20 -3.01
CA TYR A 108 5.73 -17.02 -2.75
C TYR A 108 6.51 -15.73 -3.03
N LEU A 109 7.70 -15.60 -2.42
CA LEU A 109 8.57 -14.43 -2.60
C LEU A 109 9.00 -14.28 -4.07
N LYS A 110 9.37 -15.38 -4.74
CA LYS A 110 9.79 -15.37 -6.14
C LYS A 110 8.67 -14.91 -7.07
N LYS A 111 7.43 -15.34 -6.86
CA LYS A 111 6.28 -14.94 -7.69
C LYS A 111 6.02 -13.43 -7.62
N ILE A 112 5.95 -12.87 -6.42
CA ILE A 112 5.68 -11.43 -6.22
C ILE A 112 6.88 -10.58 -6.63
N ASN A 113 8.12 -11.00 -6.32
CA ASN A 113 9.32 -10.28 -6.78
C ASN A 113 9.46 -10.30 -8.30
N GLY A 114 9.05 -11.39 -8.96
CA GLY A 114 8.95 -11.47 -10.41
C GLY A 114 8.00 -10.41 -10.98
N LEU A 115 6.82 -10.24 -10.36
CA LEU A 115 5.90 -9.15 -10.71
C LEU A 115 6.56 -7.78 -10.55
N PHE A 116 7.15 -7.47 -9.39
CA PHE A 116 7.84 -6.20 -9.18
C PHE A 116 8.89 -5.89 -10.27
N ALA A 117 9.66 -6.89 -10.70
CA ALA A 117 10.71 -6.72 -11.70
C ALA A 117 10.17 -6.36 -13.10
N ALA A 118 8.94 -6.74 -13.42
CA ALA A 118 8.31 -6.51 -14.72
C ALA A 118 7.18 -5.45 -14.69
N ALA A 119 6.82 -4.96 -13.51
CA ALA A 119 5.60 -4.19 -13.29
C ALA A 119 5.63 -2.81 -13.95
N GLU A 120 4.59 -2.51 -14.72
CA GLU A 120 4.29 -1.14 -15.13
C GLU A 120 3.78 -0.30 -13.94
N MET A 121 3.65 1.01 -14.15
CA MET A 121 3.34 1.98 -13.11
C MET A 121 2.10 1.63 -12.26
N ASN A 122 0.96 1.27 -12.87
CA ASN A 122 -0.26 0.93 -12.14
C ASN A 122 -0.20 -0.48 -11.52
N GLU A 123 0.61 -1.38 -12.08
CA GLU A 123 0.90 -2.67 -11.46
C GLU A 123 1.74 -2.48 -10.20
N GLN A 124 2.74 -1.59 -10.23
CA GLN A 124 3.49 -1.19 -9.04
C GLN A 124 2.58 -0.59 -7.98
N VAL A 125 1.64 0.29 -8.38
CA VAL A 125 0.62 0.82 -7.45
C VAL A 125 -0.09 -0.33 -6.74
N ALA A 126 -0.63 -1.31 -7.46
CA ALA A 126 -1.30 -2.45 -6.84
C ALA A 126 -0.36 -3.28 -5.95
N LEU A 127 0.87 -3.54 -6.39
CA LEU A 127 1.86 -4.30 -5.63
C LEU A 127 2.25 -3.63 -4.31
N TYR A 128 2.44 -2.32 -4.31
CA TYR A 128 2.76 -1.56 -3.11
C TYR A 128 1.55 -1.38 -2.18
N SER A 129 0.35 -1.31 -2.74
CA SER A 129 -0.90 -1.28 -1.97
C SER A 129 -1.11 -2.54 -1.15
N ALA A 130 -0.67 -3.68 -1.69
CA ALA A 130 -0.84 -4.99 -1.07
C ALA A 130 0.23 -5.31 0.00
N LEU A 131 1.22 -4.44 0.23
CA LEU A 131 2.25 -4.63 1.27
C LEU A 131 1.73 -5.11 2.63
N PRO A 132 0.68 -4.51 3.24
CA PRO A 132 0.19 -4.96 4.54
C PRO A 132 -0.55 -6.30 4.49
N LEU A 133 -0.83 -6.83 3.29
CA LEU A 133 -1.56 -8.08 3.05
C LEU A 133 -0.64 -9.25 2.69
N TYR A 134 0.63 -8.99 2.40
CA TYR A 134 1.56 -10.06 2.05
C TYR A 134 1.96 -10.90 3.26
N PHE A 135 2.17 -12.19 3.01
CA PHE A 135 2.82 -13.08 3.98
C PHE A 135 4.31 -12.78 4.08
N TYR A 136 4.92 -13.15 5.22
CA TYR A 136 6.33 -12.87 5.53
C TYR A 136 6.63 -11.36 5.47
N PRO A 137 5.93 -10.54 6.26
CA PRO A 137 5.94 -9.10 6.09
C PRO A 137 7.34 -8.49 6.21
N GLU A 138 8.23 -9.06 7.00
CA GLU A 138 9.62 -8.62 7.17
C GLU A 138 10.43 -8.67 5.86
N GLU A 139 10.09 -9.57 4.93
CA GLU A 139 10.80 -9.72 3.64
C GLU A 139 10.51 -8.57 2.67
N TRP A 140 9.45 -7.80 2.91
CA TRP A 140 9.02 -6.72 2.01
C TRP A 140 9.56 -5.34 2.42
N ILE A 141 10.36 -5.26 3.49
CA ILE A 141 10.93 -3.98 3.97
C ILE A 141 11.78 -3.34 2.86
N GLY A 142 12.67 -4.13 2.24
CA GLY A 142 13.52 -3.64 1.15
C GLY A 142 12.73 -3.17 -0.07
N ARG A 143 11.58 -3.81 -0.37
CA ARG A 143 10.67 -3.36 -1.43
C ARG A 143 9.99 -2.04 -1.06
N CYS A 144 9.50 -1.91 0.17
CA CYS A 144 8.93 -0.64 0.64
C CYS A 144 9.96 0.51 0.52
N GLU A 145 11.20 0.29 0.95
CA GLU A 145 12.31 1.25 0.83
C GLU A 145 12.67 1.56 -0.63
N GLU A 146 12.64 0.58 -1.53
CA GLU A 146 12.79 0.79 -2.98
C GLU A 146 11.68 1.67 -3.54
N GLY A 147 10.43 1.40 -3.19
CA GLY A 147 9.28 2.18 -3.60
C GLY A 147 9.32 3.63 -3.12
N ILE A 148 9.78 3.88 -1.89
CA ILE A 148 9.98 5.23 -1.33
C ILE A 148 11.05 6.02 -2.09
N ARG A 149 12.08 5.34 -2.62
CA ARG A 149 13.12 5.96 -3.44
C ARG A 149 12.64 6.30 -4.85
N SER A 150 11.52 5.73 -5.30
CA SER A 150 10.90 6.09 -6.58
C SER A 150 10.44 7.56 -6.58
N ASN A 151 10.52 8.21 -7.74
CA ASN A 151 9.94 9.54 -7.95
C ASN A 151 8.54 9.47 -8.59
N ILE A 152 7.96 8.27 -8.69
CA ILE A 152 6.63 8.07 -9.26
C ILE A 152 5.57 8.43 -8.22
N GLY A 153 4.87 9.54 -8.43
CA GLY A 153 3.93 10.12 -7.47
C GLY A 153 2.87 9.13 -6.96
N ILE A 154 2.23 8.38 -7.86
CA ILE A 154 1.16 7.44 -7.47
C ILE A 154 1.67 6.19 -6.74
N VAL A 155 2.93 5.80 -6.97
CA VAL A 155 3.58 4.71 -6.23
C VAL A 155 3.88 5.16 -4.80
N LEU A 156 4.40 6.39 -4.63
CA LEU A 156 4.59 6.96 -3.30
C LEU A 156 3.27 7.03 -2.53
N GLU A 157 2.18 7.44 -3.19
CA GLU A 157 0.84 7.48 -2.57
C GLU A 157 0.34 6.09 -2.17
N ALA A 158 0.58 5.05 -2.98
CA ALA A 158 0.21 3.68 -2.63
C ALA A 158 0.94 3.14 -1.38
N ILE A 159 2.16 3.65 -1.13
CA ILE A 159 2.96 3.30 0.04
C ILE A 159 2.57 4.15 1.25
N MET A 160 2.33 5.44 1.04
CA MET A 160 2.15 6.43 2.10
C MET A 160 0.72 6.48 2.61
N TYR A 161 -0.28 6.45 1.74
CA TYR A 161 -1.66 6.77 2.08
C TYR A 161 -2.45 5.53 2.46
N HIS A 162 -3.12 5.59 3.62
CA HIS A 162 -3.99 4.52 4.11
C HIS A 162 -3.33 3.14 4.02
N ASN A 163 -2.03 3.10 4.33
CA ASN A 163 -1.21 1.91 4.28
C ASN A 163 -0.44 1.81 5.61
N PRO A 164 -0.80 0.85 6.48
CA PRO A 164 -0.14 0.70 7.79
C PRO A 164 1.24 0.05 7.70
N TYR A 165 1.64 -0.48 6.54
CA TYR A 165 2.88 -1.23 6.39
C TYR A 165 4.13 -0.43 6.77
N PRO A 166 4.35 0.81 6.29
CA PRO A 166 5.55 1.55 6.62
C PRO A 166 5.69 1.83 8.12
N ALA A 167 4.57 2.13 8.79
CA ALA A 167 4.55 2.35 10.24
C ALA A 167 4.76 1.08 11.05
N GLY A 168 4.40 -0.10 10.52
CA GLY A 168 4.63 -1.37 11.20
C GLY A 168 6.07 -1.87 11.10
N PHE A 169 6.72 -1.65 9.94
CA PHE A 169 7.93 -2.41 9.59
C PHE A 169 9.17 -1.59 9.30
N LEU A 170 9.06 -0.31 8.89
CA LEU A 170 10.26 0.47 8.61
C LEU A 170 11.07 0.73 9.88
N SER A 171 12.39 0.72 9.73
CA SER A 171 13.31 1.26 10.73
C SER A 171 12.99 2.74 10.99
N GLN A 172 13.41 3.27 12.14
CA GLN A 172 13.23 4.70 12.43
C GLN A 172 13.86 5.57 11.33
N GLN A 173 15.03 5.21 10.83
CA GLN A 173 15.70 5.95 9.77
C GLN A 173 14.89 5.94 8.46
N ALA A 174 14.46 4.77 8.00
CA ALA A 174 13.68 4.67 6.76
C ALA A 174 12.30 5.35 6.88
N TRP A 175 11.68 5.25 8.05
CA TRP A 175 10.45 5.98 8.38
C TRP A 175 10.65 7.51 8.29
N ASN A 176 11.72 8.04 8.88
CA ASN A 176 12.01 9.47 8.83
C ASN A 176 12.24 9.95 7.39
N GLN A 177 12.91 9.13 6.57
CA GLN A 177 13.10 9.43 5.14
C GLN A 177 11.77 9.41 4.37
N LEU A 178 10.84 8.50 4.67
CA LEU A 178 9.50 8.51 4.09
C LEU A 178 8.76 9.81 4.41
N VAL A 179 8.77 10.25 5.67
CA VAL A 179 8.07 11.47 6.10
C VAL A 179 8.70 12.71 5.45
N LEU A 180 10.02 12.81 5.43
CA LEU A 180 10.72 13.91 4.75
C LEU A 180 10.40 13.91 3.25
N LYS A 181 10.43 12.75 2.60
CA LYS A 181 10.09 12.59 1.18
C LYS A 181 8.64 13.03 0.92
N ALA A 182 7.71 12.73 1.80
CA ALA A 182 6.32 13.15 1.68
C ALA A 182 6.20 14.68 1.64
N PHE A 183 6.88 15.40 2.55
CA PHE A 183 6.91 16.87 2.52
C PHE A 183 7.62 17.43 1.28
N PHE A 184 8.74 16.83 0.89
CA PHE A 184 9.50 17.26 -0.30
C PHE A 184 8.71 17.08 -1.60
N THR A 185 7.88 16.04 -1.67
CA THR A 185 7.03 15.72 -2.83
C THR A 185 5.59 16.22 -2.68
N GLU A 186 5.36 17.13 -1.72
CA GLU A 186 4.08 17.82 -1.49
C GLU A 186 2.90 16.86 -1.31
N LYS A 187 3.14 15.72 -0.66
CA LYS A 187 2.12 14.72 -0.33
C LYS A 187 1.28 15.16 0.86
N ASN A 188 0.03 14.68 0.88
CA ASN A 188 -0.87 14.86 2.00
C ASN A 188 -0.46 13.94 3.16
N VAL A 189 0.42 14.44 4.01
CA VAL A 189 0.97 13.71 5.17
C VAL A 189 -0.12 13.27 6.16
N LYS A 190 -1.29 13.90 6.17
CA LYS A 190 -2.42 13.50 7.04
C LYS A 190 -2.97 12.11 6.73
N LEU A 191 -2.72 11.61 5.52
CA LEU A 191 -3.12 10.27 5.10
C LEU A 191 -2.07 9.20 5.46
N ILE A 192 -0.90 9.61 5.99
CA ILE A 192 0.16 8.70 6.42
C ILE A 192 -0.22 8.07 7.76
N VAL A 193 -0.44 6.76 7.72
CA VAL A 193 -0.81 5.97 8.90
C VAL A 193 0.34 5.97 9.90
N GLY A 194 0.07 6.29 11.16
CA GLY A 194 1.07 6.26 12.24
C GLY A 194 2.01 7.47 12.28
N LEU A 195 1.74 8.53 11.51
CA LEU A 195 2.57 9.75 11.50
C LEU A 195 2.84 10.31 12.90
N GLN A 196 1.78 10.58 13.66
CA GLN A 196 1.88 11.16 15.01
C GLN A 196 2.49 10.19 16.03
N THR A 197 2.24 8.89 15.89
CA THR A 197 2.69 7.87 16.85
C THR A 197 4.17 7.56 16.68
N ARG A 198 4.69 7.63 15.44
CA ARG A 198 6.11 7.39 15.12
C ARG A 198 6.96 8.65 15.04
N MET A 199 6.42 9.81 15.46
CA MET A 199 7.24 10.99 15.70
C MET A 199 8.36 10.66 16.69
N ASN A 200 9.56 11.14 16.37
CA ASN A 200 10.76 10.95 17.15
C ASN A 200 11.66 12.17 17.03
N GLU A 201 12.61 12.30 17.94
CA GLU A 201 13.51 13.45 18.06
C GLU A 201 14.30 13.71 16.77
N ALA A 202 14.90 12.66 16.18
CA ALA A 202 15.66 12.79 14.93
C ALA A 202 14.79 13.28 13.76
N LEU A 203 13.52 12.85 13.69
CA LEU A 203 12.58 13.35 12.69
C LEU A 203 12.26 14.83 12.93
N ALA A 204 11.99 15.23 14.16
CA ALA A 204 11.71 16.62 14.49
C ALA A 204 12.86 17.55 14.09
N PHE A 205 14.11 17.18 14.39
CA PHE A 205 15.29 17.94 13.95
C PHE A 205 15.39 18.00 12.42
N THR A 206 15.23 16.86 11.74
CA THR A 206 15.27 16.82 10.26
C THR A 206 14.21 17.73 9.64
N LEU A 207 13.02 17.78 10.23
CA LEU A 207 11.93 18.65 9.76
C LEU A 207 12.23 20.13 10.05
N GLN A 208 12.83 20.46 11.19
CA GLN A 208 13.27 21.83 11.50
C GLN A 208 14.30 22.32 10.48
N ASP A 209 15.32 21.51 10.16
CA ASP A 209 16.32 21.83 9.15
C ASP A 209 15.66 22.07 7.78
N TYR A 210 14.75 21.18 7.38
CA TYR A 210 13.98 21.34 6.14
C TYR A 210 13.17 22.64 6.11
N VAL A 211 12.55 23.05 7.23
CA VAL A 211 11.86 24.35 7.33
C VAL A 211 12.83 25.50 7.08
N GLN A 212 14.00 25.51 7.74
CA GLN A 212 14.99 26.57 7.57
C GLN A 212 15.49 26.66 6.12
N GLU A 213 15.77 25.51 5.50
CA GLU A 213 16.16 25.44 4.08
C GLU A 213 15.10 26.02 3.15
N ARG A 214 13.82 25.68 3.37
CA ARG A 214 12.70 26.21 2.57
C ARG A 214 12.56 27.72 2.71
N LEU A 215 12.62 28.24 3.94
CA LEU A 215 12.49 29.66 4.22
C LEU A 215 13.67 30.48 3.66
N ALA A 216 14.89 29.97 3.80
CA ALA A 216 16.09 30.58 3.20
C ALA A 216 16.01 30.64 1.66
N ALA A 217 15.31 29.67 1.04
CA ALA A 217 15.03 29.65 -0.39
C ALA A 217 13.76 30.44 -0.80
N HIS A 218 13.13 31.20 0.11
CA HIS A 218 11.87 31.92 -0.09
C HIS A 218 10.71 31.03 -0.57
N ARG A 219 10.68 29.77 -0.14
CA ARG A 219 9.60 28.82 -0.44
C ARG A 219 8.63 28.69 0.71
N THR A 220 7.38 28.36 0.40
CA THR A 220 6.35 28.07 1.41
C THR A 220 6.64 26.76 2.15
N VAL A 221 6.10 26.65 3.35
CA VAL A 221 6.25 25.49 4.23
C VAL A 221 4.84 24.97 4.56
N ALA A 222 4.66 23.65 4.47
CA ALA A 222 3.39 23.01 4.81
C ALA A 222 3.08 23.18 6.30
N PRO A 223 1.90 23.70 6.71
CA PRO A 223 1.57 23.91 8.12
C PRO A 223 1.73 22.68 9.01
N GLU A 224 1.43 21.50 8.45
CA GLU A 224 1.53 20.21 9.15
C GLU A 224 2.92 19.94 9.71
N ILE A 225 3.99 20.51 9.13
CA ILE A 225 5.33 20.31 9.65
C ILE A 225 5.52 20.92 11.04
N TYR A 226 4.91 22.09 11.28
CA TYR A 226 5.01 22.78 12.56
C TYR A 226 4.21 22.04 13.63
N GLU A 227 3.02 21.54 13.27
CA GLU A 227 2.20 20.69 14.15
C GLU A 227 2.98 19.45 14.62
N LEU A 228 3.74 18.81 13.73
CA LEU A 228 4.57 17.64 14.07
C LEU A 228 5.74 18.01 14.99
N ILE A 229 6.42 19.13 14.73
CA ILE A 229 7.53 19.61 15.57
C ILE A 229 7.03 19.95 16.98
N GLU A 230 5.90 20.67 17.09
CA GLU A 230 5.28 21.01 18.37
C GLU A 230 4.83 19.77 19.15
N LEU A 231 4.24 18.79 18.48
CA LEU A 231 3.84 17.52 19.09
C LEU A 231 5.01 16.80 19.77
N MET A 232 6.23 16.87 19.19
CA MET A 232 7.42 16.29 19.79
C MET A 232 7.87 17.07 21.03
N ASN A 233 7.87 18.40 20.97
CA ASN A 233 8.26 19.27 22.09
C ASN A 233 7.36 19.09 23.32
N GLN A 234 6.10 18.69 23.14
CA GLN A 234 5.16 18.40 24.23
C GLN A 234 5.34 17.00 24.85
N LYS A 235 6.05 16.09 24.19
CA LYS A 235 6.30 14.72 24.67
C LYS A 235 7.59 14.59 25.50
N ILE A 236 8.44 15.62 25.49
CA ILE A 236 9.70 15.72 26.25
C ILE A 236 9.42 16.42 27.58
#